data_AF-A0A6G0VN49-F1
#
_entry.id   AF-A0A6G0VN49-F1
#
_cell.length_a   1.000
_cell.length_b   1.000
_cell.length_c   1.000
_cell.angle_alpha   90.00
_cell.angle_beta   90.00
_cell.angle_gamma   90.00
#
_symmetry.space_group_name_H-M   'P 1'
#
loop_
_entity.id
_entity.type
_entity.pdbx_description
1 polymer ?
#
loop_
_entity_poly.entity_id
_entity_poly.type
_entity_poly.pdbx_seq_one_letter_code
_entity_poly.pdbx_strand_id
1 'polypeptide(L)'
;MSGKRGRKPIIDQDTLFDILKGKKEHIFDNGHLKPPSHEIWDDIIKELNYAVPKKPCTSLFYKTEIISKDNSESENTKNTTDEDCSTNVNDVGEKSWSKLIIPYKDYIEFEPFTYKLPCNFIYKSCKVRKDSSQSTYFFTFKAKCKDCYSEIFGWSNKKPSKGEALELNILAKDTSKDNESHNSKRPLRGTKRDIVGNMLLKDLASIWHRNAASTMVLGQTSPANLYNNDILRKSKQQYNEKTLGITIKIPVDSLVELKRNSTFAGSLHNIGIDPFLAHYWTGHQLLIYKDICKQYAKLSIYATVGLVKKIIRSSLSLPSAHIFLYEAVISTHYGQIPVSQMLSEKQDTLTIFNWLTNWIKCGLKSPNDAAFQWHF
;
A
#
# COMPACT_ATOMS: atom_id res chain seq x y z
N MET A 1 -29.46 1.99 -18.72
CA MET A 1 -29.39 3.35 -18.13
C MET A 1 -28.19 3.42 -17.20
N SER A 2 -27.20 4.24 -17.55
CA SER A 2 -25.94 4.40 -16.81
C SER A 2 -26.15 5.25 -15.56
N GLY A 3 -25.93 4.68 -14.38
CA GLY A 3 -25.98 5.40 -13.11
C GLY A 3 -24.77 6.33 -12.96
N LYS A 4 -24.97 7.63 -13.14
CA LYS A 4 -23.96 8.66 -12.87
C LYS A 4 -23.57 8.59 -11.38
N ARG A 5 -22.28 8.34 -11.10
CA ARG A 5 -21.74 8.49 -9.75
C ARG A 5 -21.83 9.96 -9.33
N GLY A 6 -22.57 10.23 -8.27
CA GLY A 6 -22.70 11.58 -7.69
C GLY A 6 -21.36 12.15 -7.26
N ARG A 7 -21.19 13.47 -7.45
CA ARG A 7 -20.03 14.26 -7.01
C ARG A 7 -19.89 14.14 -5.49
N LYS A 8 -18.66 14.02 -4.96
CA LYS A 8 -18.43 14.14 -3.52
C LYS A 8 -18.77 15.58 -3.08
N PRO A 9 -19.57 15.76 -2.03
CA PRO A 9 -19.78 17.07 -1.42
C PRO A 9 -18.47 17.73 -1.03
N ILE A 10 -18.33 19.02 -1.33
CA ILE A 10 -17.28 19.89 -0.78
C ILE A 10 -17.91 20.52 0.46
N ILE A 11 -17.89 19.82 1.59
CA ILE A 11 -18.21 20.40 2.88
C ILE A 11 -16.94 20.36 3.73
N ASP A 12 -16.66 21.49 4.37
CA ASP A 12 -15.63 21.62 5.37
C ASP A 12 -15.91 20.68 6.57
N GLN A 13 -14.93 19.86 6.93
CA GLN A 13 -15.15 18.80 7.91
C GLN A 13 -15.48 19.35 9.28
N ASP A 14 -14.88 20.47 9.67
CA ASP A 14 -15.07 21.08 10.98
C ASP A 14 -16.50 21.62 11.14
N THR A 15 -17.01 22.28 10.09
CA THR A 15 -18.42 22.73 10.02
C THR A 15 -19.41 21.56 10.17
N LEU A 16 -19.14 20.43 9.53
CA LEU A 16 -19.98 19.24 9.64
C LEU A 16 -19.94 18.67 11.07
N PHE A 17 -18.76 18.64 11.69
CA PHE A 17 -18.58 18.14 13.05
C PHE A 17 -19.30 18.99 14.09
N ASP A 18 -19.25 20.32 13.98
CA ASP A 18 -19.88 21.22 14.93
C ASP A 18 -21.40 21.08 14.94
N ILE A 19 -22.01 20.98 13.75
CA ILE A 19 -23.46 20.74 13.60
C ILE A 19 -23.86 19.38 14.21
N LEU A 20 -23.08 18.33 13.92
CA LEU A 20 -23.36 16.99 14.44
C LEU A 20 -23.14 16.90 15.96
N LYS A 21 -22.18 17.65 16.50
CA LYS A 21 -21.90 17.73 17.94
C LYS A 21 -23.01 18.48 18.68
N GLY A 22 -23.50 19.58 18.11
CA GLY A 22 -24.62 20.35 18.66
C GLY A 22 -25.94 19.57 18.73
N LYS A 23 -26.14 18.60 17.83
CA LYS A 23 -27.36 17.76 17.79
C LYS A 23 -27.17 16.34 18.32
N LYS A 24 -26.04 16.06 18.99
CA LYS A 24 -25.66 14.71 19.43
C LYS A 24 -26.79 14.00 20.17
N GLU A 25 -27.41 14.65 21.15
CA GLU A 25 -28.46 14.04 21.99
C GLU A 25 -29.74 13.68 21.21
N HIS A 26 -30.01 14.36 20.10
CA HIS A 26 -31.19 14.12 19.26
C HIS A 26 -30.97 13.11 18.14
N ILE A 27 -29.70 12.84 17.81
CA ILE A 27 -29.26 11.89 16.78
C ILE A 27 -29.27 10.44 17.31
N PHE A 28 -29.20 10.26 18.63
CA PHE A 28 -29.30 8.96 19.29
C PHE A 28 -30.67 8.74 19.91
N ASP A 29 -31.12 7.49 19.90
CA ASP A 29 -32.24 7.02 20.69
C ASP A 29 -31.77 5.78 21.46
N ASN A 30 -31.84 5.81 22.80
CA ASN A 30 -31.35 4.75 23.68
C ASN A 30 -29.92 4.24 23.37
N GLY A 31 -29.03 5.15 22.93
CA GLY A 31 -27.64 4.82 22.59
C GLY A 31 -27.44 4.26 21.17
N HIS A 32 -28.50 4.14 20.37
CA HIS A 32 -28.46 3.73 18.98
C HIS A 32 -28.65 4.92 18.04
N LEU A 33 -27.87 4.96 16.95
CA LEU A 33 -27.97 6.02 15.94
C LEU A 33 -29.30 5.89 15.20
N LYS A 34 -30.08 6.97 15.14
CA LYS A 34 -31.34 6.99 14.39
C LYS A 34 -31.11 6.72 12.90
N PRO A 35 -31.98 5.92 12.24
CA PRO A 35 -31.80 5.54 10.85
C PRO A 35 -31.88 6.77 9.92
N PRO A 36 -31.31 6.72 8.70
CA PRO A 36 -31.33 7.83 7.75
C PRO A 36 -32.74 8.28 7.32
N SER A 37 -33.79 7.51 7.64
CA SER A 37 -35.19 7.87 7.41
C SER A 37 -35.76 8.82 8.48
N HIS A 38 -35.09 9.00 9.62
CA HIS A 38 -35.57 9.82 10.72
C HIS A 38 -35.46 11.32 10.41
N GLU A 39 -36.45 12.12 10.85
CA GLU A 39 -36.62 13.55 10.54
C GLU A 39 -35.45 14.44 10.99
N ILE A 40 -34.77 14.09 12.09
CA ILE A 40 -33.52 14.75 12.53
C ILE A 40 -32.47 14.90 11.41
N TRP A 41 -32.43 13.96 10.44
CA TRP A 41 -31.51 14.05 9.31
C TRP A 41 -31.97 15.04 8.24
N ASP A 42 -33.25 15.38 8.15
CA ASP A 42 -33.74 16.51 7.35
C ASP A 42 -33.24 17.83 7.93
N ASP A 43 -33.32 18.00 9.25
CA ASP A 43 -32.89 19.22 9.93
C ASP A 43 -31.38 19.44 9.81
N ILE A 44 -30.58 18.38 9.93
CA ILE A 44 -29.12 18.43 9.76
C ILE A 44 -28.75 18.79 8.32
N ILE A 45 -29.47 18.24 7.33
CA ILE A 45 -29.20 18.54 5.92
C ILE A 45 -29.61 19.96 5.57
N LYS A 46 -30.71 20.45 6.14
CA LYS A 46 -31.16 21.83 5.96
C LYS A 46 -30.12 22.83 6.48
N GLU A 47 -29.52 22.56 7.65
CA GLU A 47 -28.42 23.37 8.20
C GLU A 47 -27.13 23.26 7.38
N LEU A 48 -26.91 22.12 6.71
CA LEU A 48 -25.82 21.94 5.75
C LEU A 48 -26.14 22.48 4.34
N ASN A 49 -27.20 23.31 4.19
CA ASN A 49 -27.65 23.85 2.90
C ASN A 49 -27.82 22.78 1.80
N TYR A 50 -28.31 21.60 2.17
CA TYR A 50 -28.51 20.46 1.27
C TYR A 50 -27.25 19.98 0.55
N ALA A 51 -26.06 20.36 1.02
CA ALA A 51 -24.82 20.02 0.35
C ALA A 51 -24.44 18.53 0.50
N VAL A 52 -25.02 17.79 1.46
CA VAL A 52 -24.84 16.34 1.63
C VAL A 52 -26.20 15.62 1.75
N PRO A 53 -26.43 14.48 1.06
CA PRO A 53 -27.61 13.65 1.25
C PRO A 53 -27.59 12.85 2.58
N LYS A 54 -28.76 12.38 3.06
CA LYS A 54 -28.92 11.67 4.37
C LYS A 54 -27.98 10.49 4.56
N LYS A 55 -27.91 9.59 3.57
CA LYS A 55 -27.12 8.34 3.65
C LYS A 55 -25.61 8.59 3.83
N PRO A 56 -24.99 9.53 3.08
CA PRO A 56 -23.62 9.95 3.36
C PRO A 56 -23.41 10.56 4.75
N CYS A 57 -24.31 11.43 5.23
CA CYS A 57 -24.21 12.04 6.58
C CYS A 57 -24.17 10.98 7.68
N THR A 58 -25.07 9.99 7.64
CA THR A 58 -25.08 8.90 8.64
C THR A 58 -23.81 8.06 8.56
N SER A 59 -23.31 7.78 7.35
CA SER A 59 -22.09 6.98 7.17
C SER A 59 -20.81 7.70 7.60
N LEU A 60 -20.76 9.03 7.46
CA LEU A 60 -19.66 9.87 7.91
C LEU A 60 -19.60 9.89 9.44
N PHE A 61 -20.75 10.02 10.10
CA PHE A 61 -20.86 9.99 11.55
C PHE A 61 -20.36 8.66 12.16
N TYR A 62 -20.74 7.52 11.56
CA TYR A 62 -20.19 6.20 11.96
C TYR A 62 -18.66 6.14 11.87
N LYS A 63 -18.09 6.76 10.84
CA LYS A 63 -16.65 6.73 10.60
C LYS A 63 -15.88 7.59 11.61
N THR A 64 -16.48 8.68 12.07
CA THR A 64 -15.87 9.61 13.00
C THR A 64 -16.00 9.16 14.46
N GLU A 65 -17.10 8.50 14.83
CA GLU A 65 -17.26 7.96 16.19
C GLU A 65 -16.36 6.73 16.47
N ILE A 66 -16.07 5.92 15.43
CA ILE A 66 -15.08 4.83 15.53
C ILE A 66 -13.68 5.40 15.85
N ILE A 67 -13.32 6.53 15.23
CA ILE A 67 -12.02 7.18 15.47
C ILE A 67 -11.95 7.78 16.88
N SER A 68 -13.06 8.23 17.45
CA SER A 68 -13.10 8.76 18.83
C SER A 68 -13.11 7.67 19.91
N LYS A 69 -13.71 6.51 19.65
CA LYS A 69 -13.76 5.38 20.61
C LYS A 69 -12.45 4.60 20.71
N ASP A 70 -11.60 4.64 19.69
CA ASP A 70 -10.29 3.97 19.72
C ASP A 70 -9.24 4.66 20.63
N ASN A 71 -9.53 5.87 21.16
CA ASN A 71 -8.63 6.63 22.04
C ASN A 71 -8.98 6.57 23.54
N SER A 72 -9.97 5.78 23.96
CA SER A 72 -10.31 5.57 25.37
C SER A 72 -10.65 4.10 25.63
N GLU A 73 -9.72 3.35 26.21
CA GLU A 73 -9.93 1.94 26.55
C GLU A 73 -10.90 1.75 27.73
N SER A 74 -11.60 0.60 27.65
CA SER A 74 -12.09 -0.25 28.75
C SER A 74 -13.38 0.11 29.50
N GLU A 75 -14.14 -0.97 29.73
CA GLU A 75 -15.27 -1.14 30.67
C GLU A 75 -16.58 -0.39 30.37
N ASN A 76 -17.53 -1.10 29.73
CA ASN A 76 -18.68 -1.60 30.48
C ASN A 76 -19.58 -2.53 29.66
N THR A 77 -20.00 -3.58 30.35
CA THR A 77 -21.00 -4.60 30.03
C THR A 77 -22.32 -3.94 29.64
N LYS A 78 -22.91 -4.33 28.51
CA LYS A 78 -24.37 -4.29 28.32
C LYS A 78 -24.80 -5.41 27.37
N ASN A 79 -25.64 -6.27 27.93
CA ASN A 79 -26.34 -7.35 27.27
C ASN A 79 -27.22 -6.80 26.15
N THR A 80 -27.13 -7.40 24.98
CA THR A 80 -28.23 -7.46 24.01
C THR A 80 -28.32 -8.90 23.53
N THR A 81 -29.32 -9.58 24.05
CA THR A 81 -30.06 -10.61 23.31
C THR A 81 -30.35 -10.08 21.92
N ASP A 82 -30.08 -10.87 20.88
CA ASP A 82 -31.00 -11.01 19.75
C ASP A 82 -30.56 -12.16 18.83
N GLU A 83 -31.51 -13.08 18.73
CA GLU A 83 -31.87 -13.91 17.58
C GLU A 83 -30.84 -14.91 17.03
N ASP A 84 -30.97 -16.12 17.58
CA ASP A 84 -30.68 -17.38 16.91
C ASP A 84 -31.25 -17.38 15.48
N CYS A 85 -30.35 -17.31 14.51
CA CYS A 85 -30.66 -17.69 13.14
C CYS A 85 -30.14 -19.11 12.92
N SER A 86 -30.84 -20.08 13.50
CA SER A 86 -30.73 -21.49 13.15
C SER A 86 -31.37 -21.71 11.78
N THR A 87 -30.64 -21.46 10.70
CA THR A 87 -31.04 -22.01 9.40
C THR A 87 -30.77 -23.51 9.40
N ASN A 88 -31.86 -24.28 9.53
CA ASN A 88 -31.94 -25.69 9.19
C ASN A 88 -31.28 -25.92 7.82
N VAL A 89 -30.13 -26.61 7.84
CA VAL A 89 -29.49 -27.14 6.65
C VAL A 89 -30.20 -28.43 6.32
N ASN A 90 -31.30 -28.36 5.57
CA ASN A 90 -31.92 -29.50 4.92
C ASN A 90 -32.74 -28.98 3.73
N ASP A 91 -32.06 -28.60 2.65
CA ASP A 91 -32.38 -29.09 1.30
C ASP A 91 -31.35 -28.58 0.27
N VAL A 92 -31.23 -29.31 -0.84
CA VAL A 92 -30.45 -29.04 -2.07
C VAL A 92 -28.99 -29.53 -2.09
N GLY A 93 -28.87 -30.80 -2.48
CA GLY A 93 -27.74 -31.38 -3.22
C GLY A 93 -26.50 -31.67 -2.39
N GLU A 94 -26.06 -32.93 -2.40
CA GLU A 94 -24.79 -33.39 -1.82
C GLU A 94 -23.61 -32.56 -2.31
N LYS A 95 -23.32 -31.46 -1.62
CA LYS A 95 -22.04 -30.77 -1.68
C LYS A 95 -21.12 -31.56 -0.76
N SER A 96 -20.17 -32.29 -1.34
CA SER A 96 -19.11 -32.94 -0.58
C SER A 96 -18.21 -31.86 0.03
N TRP A 97 -18.45 -31.54 1.30
CA TRP A 97 -17.60 -30.63 2.06
C TRP A 97 -16.51 -31.44 2.75
N SER A 98 -15.25 -31.07 2.56
CA SER A 98 -14.12 -31.69 3.25
C SER A 98 -13.70 -30.87 4.47
N LYS A 99 -13.47 -31.56 5.59
CA LYS A 99 -12.89 -30.97 6.80
C LYS A 99 -11.37 -31.03 6.70
N LEU A 100 -10.71 -29.89 6.82
CA LEU A 100 -9.27 -29.80 6.81
C LEU A 100 -8.75 -29.12 8.09
N ILE A 101 -7.73 -29.69 8.71
CA ILE A 101 -7.08 -29.15 9.92
C ILE A 101 -5.70 -28.64 9.53
N ILE A 102 -5.44 -27.34 9.75
CA ILE A 102 -4.15 -26.70 9.43
C ILE A 102 -3.73 -25.77 10.57
N PRO A 103 -2.45 -25.77 10.98
CA PRO A 103 -1.90 -24.72 11.83
C PRO A 103 -1.99 -23.34 11.15
N TYR A 104 -2.33 -22.30 11.92
CA TYR A 104 -2.52 -20.95 11.37
C TYR A 104 -1.28 -20.37 10.68
N LYS A 105 -0.07 -20.71 11.15
CA LYS A 105 1.19 -20.32 10.51
C LYS A 105 1.26 -20.85 9.06
N ASP A 106 0.95 -22.12 8.88
CA ASP A 106 0.95 -22.81 7.59
C ASP A 106 -0.27 -22.37 6.76
N TYR A 107 -1.30 -21.82 7.40
CA TYR A 107 -2.44 -21.18 6.72
C TYR A 107 -2.15 -19.76 6.20
N ILE A 108 -1.32 -18.97 6.89
CA ILE A 108 -0.87 -17.65 6.40
C ILE A 108 0.06 -17.82 5.20
N GLU A 109 0.92 -18.83 5.31
CA GLU A 109 1.82 -19.29 4.26
C GLU A 109 1.12 -20.18 3.24
N PHE A 110 -0.16 -20.53 3.48
CA PHE A 110 -0.94 -21.51 2.73
C PHE A 110 -0.60 -21.46 1.25
N GLU A 111 0.28 -22.38 0.90
CA GLU A 111 0.62 -22.66 -0.46
C GLU A 111 -0.56 -23.47 -0.98
N PRO A 112 -1.33 -22.95 -1.95
CA PRO A 112 -2.50 -23.66 -2.49
C PRO A 112 -2.15 -25.02 -3.10
N PHE A 113 -0.87 -25.38 -3.19
CA PHE A 113 -0.36 -26.64 -3.73
C PHE A 113 -0.76 -27.87 -2.92
N THR A 114 -0.73 -27.80 -1.58
CA THR A 114 -0.98 -29.00 -0.75
C THR A 114 -2.44 -29.47 -0.83
N TYR A 115 -3.38 -28.56 -1.12
CA TYR A 115 -4.82 -28.86 -1.12
C TYR A 115 -5.56 -28.44 -2.41
N LYS A 116 -4.81 -27.99 -3.44
CA LYS A 116 -5.30 -27.64 -4.78
C LYS A 116 -6.54 -26.74 -4.81
N LEU A 117 -6.64 -25.75 -3.92
CA LEU A 117 -7.73 -24.78 -3.94
C LEU A 117 -7.34 -23.55 -4.78
N PRO A 118 -7.78 -23.42 -6.05
CA PRO A 118 -7.41 -22.29 -6.92
C PRO A 118 -8.01 -20.95 -6.46
N CYS A 119 -8.96 -20.97 -5.53
CA CYS A 119 -9.78 -19.82 -5.17
C CYS A 119 -9.04 -18.70 -4.42
N ASN A 120 -9.38 -17.46 -4.79
CA ASN A 120 -8.85 -16.23 -4.22
C ASN A 120 -9.73 -15.67 -3.08
N PHE A 121 -10.03 -16.50 -2.09
CA PHE A 121 -10.90 -16.15 -0.98
C PHE A 121 -10.57 -14.79 -0.32
N ILE A 122 -11.59 -13.94 -0.21
CA ILE A 122 -11.54 -12.65 0.47
C ILE A 122 -12.23 -12.77 1.83
N TYR A 123 -11.46 -12.60 2.89
CA TYR A 123 -11.93 -12.68 4.28
C TYR A 123 -12.66 -11.39 4.65
N LYS A 124 -13.87 -11.52 5.22
CA LYS A 124 -14.69 -10.37 5.63
C LYS A 124 -15.16 -10.42 7.08
N SER A 125 -15.32 -11.62 7.65
CA SER A 125 -15.94 -11.78 8.97
C SER A 125 -15.07 -12.65 9.86
N CYS A 126 -14.10 -12.06 10.54
CA CYS A 126 -13.27 -12.73 11.53
C CYS A 126 -13.74 -12.35 12.95
N LYS A 127 -14.00 -13.34 13.81
CA LYS A 127 -14.45 -13.11 15.19
C LYS A 127 -13.61 -13.95 16.14
N VAL A 128 -13.04 -13.31 17.16
CA VAL A 128 -12.39 -13.97 18.31
C VAL A 128 -13.33 -13.82 19.49
N ARG A 129 -13.67 -14.93 20.15
CA ARG A 129 -14.56 -14.96 21.30
C ARG A 129 -13.76 -15.46 22.50
N LYS A 130 -13.71 -14.65 23.56
CA LYS A 130 -12.93 -14.94 24.77
C LYS A 130 -13.69 -15.82 25.76
N ASP A 131 -15.02 -15.76 25.70
CA ASP A 131 -15.91 -16.48 26.60
C ASP A 131 -16.34 -17.81 25.97
N SER A 132 -15.95 -18.92 26.60
CA SER A 132 -16.31 -20.28 26.18
C SER A 132 -17.75 -20.65 26.53
N SER A 133 -18.43 -19.89 27.38
CA SER A 133 -19.81 -20.17 27.79
C SER A 133 -20.85 -19.73 26.75
N GLN A 134 -20.56 -18.68 25.97
CA GLN A 134 -21.47 -18.11 24.97
C GLN A 134 -21.16 -18.56 23.53
N SER A 135 -20.18 -19.44 23.34
CA SER A 135 -19.73 -19.80 22.00
C SER A 135 -19.01 -21.14 21.93
N THR A 136 -19.46 -21.96 20.99
CA THR A 136 -18.82 -23.24 20.62
C THR A 136 -17.41 -23.07 20.07
N TYR A 137 -17.08 -21.91 19.48
CA TYR A 137 -15.80 -21.66 18.82
C TYR A 137 -15.05 -20.48 19.46
N PHE A 138 -13.76 -20.67 19.71
CA PHE A 138 -12.84 -19.61 20.12
C PHE A 138 -12.61 -18.58 19.00
N PHE A 139 -12.46 -19.07 17.76
CA PHE A 139 -12.22 -18.22 16.59
C PHE A 139 -13.08 -18.69 15.42
N THR A 140 -13.60 -17.77 14.63
CA THR A 140 -14.28 -18.08 13.36
C THR A 140 -13.90 -17.09 12.28
N PHE A 141 -13.86 -17.56 11.02
CA PHE A 141 -13.80 -16.71 9.85
C PHE A 141 -14.75 -17.19 8.75
N LYS A 142 -15.26 -16.23 7.97
CA LYS A 142 -15.92 -16.47 6.69
C LYS A 142 -15.16 -15.75 5.58
N ALA A 143 -15.00 -16.43 4.45
CA ALA A 143 -14.44 -15.84 3.25
C ALA A 143 -15.18 -16.31 1.99
N LYS A 144 -15.10 -15.50 0.94
CA LYS A 144 -15.76 -15.76 -0.33
C LYS A 144 -14.78 -15.59 -1.49
N CYS A 145 -14.75 -16.53 -2.41
CA CYS A 145 -13.99 -16.42 -3.65
C CYS A 145 -14.56 -15.25 -4.48
N LYS A 146 -13.67 -14.45 -5.08
CA LYS A 146 -14.09 -13.32 -5.90
C LYS A 146 -14.55 -13.77 -7.30
N ASP A 147 -13.99 -14.88 -7.80
CA ASP A 147 -14.24 -15.34 -9.16
C ASP A 147 -15.43 -16.33 -9.19
N CYS A 148 -15.37 -17.42 -8.42
CA CYS A 148 -16.41 -18.46 -8.41
C CYS A 148 -17.46 -18.31 -7.29
N TYR A 149 -17.35 -17.28 -6.45
CA TYR A 149 -18.23 -17.06 -5.29
C TYR A 149 -18.32 -18.20 -4.26
N SER A 150 -17.48 -19.23 -4.37
CA SER A 150 -17.41 -20.31 -3.38
C SER A 150 -17.08 -19.74 -1.99
N GLU A 151 -17.70 -20.33 -0.97
CA GLU A 151 -17.54 -19.89 0.41
C GLU A 151 -16.64 -20.86 1.18
N ILE A 152 -15.89 -20.29 2.10
CA ILE A 152 -15.07 -21.03 3.06
C ILE A 152 -15.43 -20.53 4.46
N PHE A 153 -15.67 -21.49 5.34
CA PHE A 153 -15.87 -21.24 6.75
C PHE A 153 -14.76 -21.93 7.51
N GLY A 154 -14.09 -21.23 8.41
CA GLY A 154 -13.12 -21.84 9.28
C GLY A 154 -13.31 -21.44 10.72
N TRP A 155 -12.92 -22.33 11.62
CA TRP A 155 -13.09 -22.13 13.05
C TRP A 155 -11.98 -22.81 13.84
N SER A 156 -11.74 -22.29 15.04
CA SER A 156 -10.93 -22.94 16.05
C SER A 156 -11.79 -23.20 17.28
N ASN A 157 -11.70 -24.42 17.82
CA ASN A 157 -12.47 -24.81 19.00
C ASN A 157 -11.86 -24.22 20.27
N LYS A 158 -10.53 -24.11 20.34
CA LYS A 158 -9.80 -23.77 21.56
C LYS A 158 -8.84 -22.63 21.31
N LYS A 159 -8.62 -21.83 22.36
CA LYS A 159 -7.54 -20.84 22.40
C LYS A 159 -6.20 -21.59 22.44
N PRO A 160 -5.21 -21.23 21.60
CA PRO A 160 -3.89 -21.85 21.66
C PRO A 160 -3.17 -21.43 22.95
N SER A 161 -2.38 -22.35 23.52
CA SER A 161 -1.51 -22.02 24.65
C SER A 161 -0.40 -21.07 24.22
N LYS A 162 0.25 -20.42 25.19
CA LYS A 162 1.34 -19.48 24.88
C LYS A 162 2.48 -20.21 24.16
N GLY A 163 2.74 -19.83 22.91
CA GLY A 163 3.78 -20.44 22.06
C GLY A 163 3.26 -21.54 21.12
N GLU A 164 2.01 -21.99 21.27
CA GLU A 164 1.40 -22.98 20.37
C GLU A 164 0.77 -22.31 19.15
N ALA A 165 0.76 -23.02 18.02
CA ALA A 165 0.05 -22.58 16.83
C ALA A 165 -1.46 -22.72 17.01
N LEU A 166 -2.23 -21.76 16.48
CA LEU A 166 -3.68 -21.86 16.42
C LEU A 166 -4.08 -22.96 15.42
N GLU A 167 -4.80 -23.99 15.88
CA GLU A 167 -5.38 -25.00 14.99
C GLU A 167 -6.67 -24.50 14.36
N LEU A 168 -6.76 -24.57 13.03
CA LEU A 168 -7.94 -24.18 12.27
C LEU A 168 -8.58 -25.39 11.62
N ASN A 169 -9.87 -25.58 11.87
CA ASN A 169 -10.75 -26.41 11.07
C ASN A 169 -11.30 -25.56 9.93
N ILE A 170 -11.32 -26.12 8.73
CA ILE A 170 -11.76 -25.44 7.51
C ILE A 170 -12.80 -26.31 6.82
N LEU A 171 -13.90 -25.67 6.42
CA LEU A 171 -14.96 -26.21 5.59
C LEU A 171 -14.99 -25.40 4.29
N ALA A 172 -14.70 -26.07 3.18
CA ALA A 172 -14.67 -25.48 1.85
C ALA A 172 -15.32 -26.43 0.83
N LYS A 173 -15.89 -25.85 -0.24
CA LYS A 173 -16.22 -26.63 -1.44
C LYS A 173 -14.90 -27.07 -2.10
N ASP A 174 -14.81 -28.33 -2.50
CA ASP A 174 -13.71 -28.80 -3.34
C ASP A 174 -13.85 -28.16 -4.74
N THR A 175 -12.96 -27.22 -5.04
CA THR A 175 -12.88 -26.52 -6.33
C THR A 175 -11.71 -27.02 -7.19
N SER A 176 -11.05 -28.11 -6.79
CA SER A 176 -9.90 -28.66 -7.53
C SER A 176 -10.29 -29.26 -8.89
N LYS A 177 -11.55 -29.65 -9.05
CA LYS A 177 -12.12 -30.24 -10.27
C LYS A 177 -12.96 -29.26 -11.10
N ASP A 178 -13.24 -28.06 -10.56
CA ASP A 178 -13.99 -27.05 -11.27
C ASP A 178 -13.05 -26.35 -12.27
N ASN A 179 -13.35 -26.47 -13.58
CA ASN A 179 -12.61 -25.83 -14.67
C ASN A 179 -12.79 -24.29 -14.74
N GLU A 180 -13.27 -23.66 -13.66
CA GLU A 180 -13.49 -22.22 -13.65
C GLU A 180 -12.15 -21.46 -13.60
N SER A 181 -11.97 -20.54 -14.54
CA SER A 181 -10.74 -19.74 -14.63
C SER A 181 -10.67 -18.72 -13.48
N HIS A 182 -9.77 -18.97 -12.54
CA HIS A 182 -9.49 -18.07 -11.41
C HIS A 182 -8.37 -17.09 -11.78
N ASN A 183 -8.76 -15.93 -12.33
CA ASN A 183 -7.81 -14.94 -12.83
C ASN A 183 -7.41 -13.89 -11.77
N SER A 184 -8.26 -13.65 -10.77
CA SER A 184 -8.01 -12.60 -9.78
C SER A 184 -7.05 -13.11 -8.69
N LYS A 185 -6.06 -12.30 -8.32
CA LYS A 185 -5.12 -12.61 -7.22
C LYS A 185 -5.67 -12.19 -5.85
N ARG A 186 -5.18 -12.83 -4.78
CA ARG A 186 -5.47 -12.39 -3.41
C ARG A 186 -4.85 -11.02 -3.15
N PRO A 187 -5.46 -10.18 -2.31
CA PRO A 187 -4.88 -8.91 -1.93
C PRO A 187 -3.67 -9.12 -1.01
N LEU A 188 -2.53 -8.51 -1.35
CA LEU A 188 -1.36 -8.44 -0.47
C LEU A 188 -1.51 -7.28 0.51
N ARG A 189 -1.82 -7.58 1.78
CA ARG A 189 -2.14 -6.60 2.85
C ARG A 189 -1.48 -6.96 4.18
N GLY A 190 -1.49 -5.99 5.11
CA GLY A 190 -1.05 -6.17 6.50
C GLY A 190 0.40 -6.62 6.63
N THR A 191 0.69 -7.40 7.66
CA THR A 191 2.05 -7.89 7.97
C THR A 191 2.69 -8.65 6.81
N LYS A 192 1.92 -9.43 6.04
CA LYS A 192 2.44 -10.15 4.86
C LYS A 192 2.98 -9.19 3.79
N ARG A 193 2.35 -8.02 3.62
CA ARG A 193 2.81 -6.96 2.72
C ARG A 193 4.15 -6.38 3.16
N ASP A 194 4.33 -6.18 4.46
CA ASP A 194 5.59 -5.69 5.03
C ASP A 194 6.71 -6.73 4.87
N ILE A 195 6.43 -8.01 5.14
CA ILE A 195 7.39 -9.12 4.95
C ILE A 195 7.84 -9.20 3.48
N VAL A 196 6.88 -9.23 2.54
CA VAL A 196 7.19 -9.26 1.10
C VAL A 196 7.92 -7.98 0.66
N GLY A 197 7.53 -6.81 1.20
CA GLY A 197 8.21 -5.54 0.95
C GLY A 197 9.69 -5.57 1.37
N ASN A 198 9.98 -6.14 2.53
CA ASN A 198 11.35 -6.31 3.03
C ASN A 198 12.17 -7.27 2.15
N MET A 199 11.61 -8.43 1.78
CA MET A 199 12.25 -9.39 0.87
C MET A 199 12.61 -8.72 -0.47
N LEU A 200 11.70 -7.91 -1.00
CA LEU A 200 11.89 -7.20 -2.25
C LEU A 200 12.91 -6.07 -2.18
N LEU A 201 13.45 -5.70 -1.02
CA LEU A 201 14.52 -4.69 -0.97
C LEU A 201 15.76 -5.14 -1.74
N LYS A 202 16.13 -6.41 -1.57
CA LYS A 202 17.32 -7.02 -2.15
C LYS A 202 17.07 -7.63 -3.54
N ASP A 203 15.81 -7.85 -3.89
CA ASP A 203 15.41 -8.54 -5.12
C ASP A 203 14.55 -7.71 -6.08
N LEU A 204 14.43 -8.21 -7.30
CA LEU A 204 13.45 -7.74 -8.28
C LEU A 204 12.12 -8.50 -8.13
N ALA A 205 11.02 -7.84 -8.46
CA ALA A 205 9.69 -8.46 -8.45
C ALA A 205 9.63 -9.72 -9.33
N SER A 206 10.34 -9.73 -10.47
CA SER A 206 10.45 -10.89 -11.36
C SER A 206 11.23 -12.05 -10.74
N ILE A 207 12.29 -11.78 -9.98
CA ILE A 207 13.07 -12.80 -9.27
C ILE A 207 12.21 -13.40 -8.16
N TRP A 208 11.54 -12.55 -7.36
CA TRP A 208 10.60 -12.99 -6.34
C TRP A 208 9.52 -13.90 -6.95
N HIS A 209 8.93 -13.49 -8.09
CA HIS A 209 7.91 -14.27 -8.78
C HIS A 209 8.46 -15.62 -9.28
N ARG A 210 9.68 -15.66 -9.80
CA ARG A 210 10.34 -16.90 -10.22
C ARG A 210 10.54 -17.85 -9.04
N ASN A 211 11.00 -17.33 -7.91
CA ASN A 211 11.24 -18.13 -6.70
C ASN A 211 9.92 -18.66 -6.12
N ALA A 212 8.89 -17.81 -6.05
CA ALA A 212 7.55 -18.18 -5.58
C ALA A 212 6.82 -19.15 -6.53
N ALA A 213 7.26 -19.25 -7.78
CA ALA A 213 6.74 -20.21 -8.77
C ALA A 213 7.66 -21.43 -8.94
N SER A 214 8.76 -21.55 -8.20
CA SER A 214 9.77 -22.60 -8.43
C SER A 214 9.24 -24.02 -8.26
N THR A 215 8.23 -24.21 -7.41
CA THR A 215 7.58 -25.49 -7.12
C THR A 215 6.38 -25.79 -8.03
N MET A 216 6.06 -24.90 -8.97
CA MET A 216 4.94 -25.07 -9.89
C MET A 216 5.27 -26.05 -11.02
N VAL A 217 4.32 -26.94 -11.32
CA VAL A 217 4.41 -27.81 -12.51
C VAL A 217 3.95 -27.02 -13.74
N LEU A 218 4.62 -27.23 -14.87
CA LEU A 218 4.27 -26.63 -16.15
C LEU A 218 2.80 -26.96 -16.52
N GLY A 219 2.06 -25.94 -16.96
CA GLY A 219 0.64 -26.07 -17.31
C GLY A 219 -0.35 -25.90 -16.15
N GLN A 220 0.12 -25.79 -14.89
CA GLN A 220 -0.76 -25.49 -13.77
C GLN A 220 -1.22 -24.02 -13.76
N THR A 221 -2.44 -23.81 -13.24
CA THR A 221 -2.98 -22.47 -13.03
C THR A 221 -2.19 -21.75 -11.94
N SER A 222 -1.80 -20.51 -12.21
CA SER A 222 -1.04 -19.69 -11.27
C SER A 222 -1.82 -19.43 -9.99
N PRO A 223 -1.27 -19.75 -8.80
CA PRO A 223 -2.00 -19.64 -7.54
C PRO A 223 -2.38 -18.19 -7.24
N ALA A 224 -3.46 -18.01 -6.48
CA ALA A 224 -3.95 -16.68 -6.13
C ALA A 224 -2.98 -15.90 -5.21
N ASN A 225 -2.04 -16.57 -4.54
CA ASN A 225 -0.99 -15.96 -3.73
C ASN A 225 0.25 -15.54 -4.53
N LEU A 226 0.34 -15.88 -5.82
CA LEU A 226 1.38 -15.37 -6.70
C LEU A 226 0.95 -14.00 -7.23
N TYR A 227 1.48 -12.94 -6.63
CA TYR A 227 1.05 -11.56 -6.88
C TYR A 227 1.64 -10.98 -8.18
N ASN A 228 0.89 -10.07 -8.80
CA ASN A 228 1.36 -9.34 -9.97
C ASN A 228 2.54 -8.41 -9.64
N ASN A 229 3.42 -8.19 -10.62
CA ASN A 229 4.61 -7.34 -10.47
C ASN A 229 4.29 -5.93 -9.97
N ASP A 230 3.18 -5.32 -10.38
CA ASP A 230 2.82 -3.98 -9.93
C ASP A 230 2.49 -3.93 -8.43
N ILE A 231 1.86 -4.97 -7.91
CA ILE A 231 1.54 -5.10 -6.49
C ILE A 231 2.84 -5.27 -5.69
N LEU A 232 3.76 -6.10 -6.18
CA LEU A 232 5.08 -6.32 -5.59
C LEU A 232 5.92 -5.03 -5.59
N ARG A 233 6.01 -4.35 -6.73
CA ARG A 233 6.69 -3.05 -6.87
C ARG A 233 6.11 -2.01 -5.92
N LYS A 234 4.77 -1.94 -5.80
CA LYS A 234 4.13 -1.03 -4.83
C LYS A 234 4.39 -1.43 -3.38
N SER A 235 4.52 -2.73 -3.10
CA SER A 235 4.90 -3.24 -1.77
C SER A 235 6.32 -2.80 -1.40
N LYS A 236 7.28 -2.99 -2.32
CA LYS A 236 8.67 -2.52 -2.17
C LYS A 236 8.72 -1.00 -1.95
N GLN A 237 7.99 -0.24 -2.78
CA GLN A 237 7.90 1.22 -2.65
C GLN A 237 7.43 1.63 -1.23
N GLN A 238 6.31 1.07 -0.76
CA GLN A 238 5.74 1.45 0.54
C GLN A 238 6.64 1.05 1.71
N TYR A 239 7.31 -0.10 1.60
CA TYR A 239 8.29 -0.52 2.60
C TYR A 239 9.49 0.44 2.65
N ASN A 240 10.00 0.86 1.50
CA ASN A 240 11.04 1.88 1.40
C ASN A 240 10.58 3.23 1.99
N GLU A 241 9.39 3.71 1.64
CA GLU A 241 8.82 4.95 2.18
C GLU A 241 8.75 4.89 3.71
N LYS A 242 8.27 3.78 4.28
CA LYS A 242 8.21 3.56 5.73
C LYS A 242 9.61 3.55 6.37
N THR A 243 10.58 2.88 5.74
CA THR A 243 11.96 2.78 6.25
C THR A 243 12.68 4.12 6.20
N LEU A 244 12.42 4.92 5.17
CA LEU A 244 12.99 6.26 4.98
C LEU A 244 12.24 7.36 5.76
N GLY A 245 11.13 7.03 6.43
CA GLY A 245 10.30 8.01 7.14
C GLY A 245 9.55 8.99 6.22
N ILE A 246 9.31 8.62 4.96
CA ILE A 246 8.60 9.47 3.99
C ILE A 246 7.09 9.43 4.30
N THR A 247 6.58 10.53 4.83
CA THR A 247 5.15 10.69 5.16
C THR A 247 4.39 11.53 4.12
N ILE A 248 5.09 12.43 3.44
CA ILE A 248 4.53 13.30 2.41
C ILE A 248 4.35 12.50 1.11
N LYS A 249 3.18 12.63 0.49
CA LYS A 249 2.87 11.90 -0.76
C LYS A 249 3.32 12.64 -2.01
N ILE A 250 3.50 13.96 -1.91
CA ILE A 250 3.96 14.81 -3.00
C ILE A 250 5.48 14.64 -3.09
N PRO A 251 6.02 14.12 -4.21
CA PRO A 251 7.45 13.76 -4.29
C PRO A 251 8.40 14.95 -4.08
N VAL A 252 8.05 16.12 -4.64
CA VAL A 252 8.90 17.32 -4.55
C VAL A 252 8.98 17.83 -3.11
N ASP A 253 7.84 17.95 -2.43
CA ASP A 253 7.78 18.34 -1.02
C ASP A 253 8.54 17.33 -0.13
N SER A 254 8.41 16.04 -0.44
CA SER A 254 9.17 14.99 0.25
C SER A 254 10.69 15.18 0.10
N LEU A 255 11.16 15.58 -1.09
CA LEU A 255 12.58 15.87 -1.29
C LEU A 255 13.04 17.12 -0.51
N VAL A 256 12.18 18.13 -0.38
CA VAL A 256 12.48 19.34 0.42
C VAL A 256 12.62 18.98 1.89
N GLU A 257 11.72 18.15 2.42
CA GLU A 257 11.82 17.65 3.80
C GLU A 257 13.06 16.76 4.00
N LEU A 258 13.31 15.81 3.10
CA LEU A 258 14.49 14.94 3.17
C LEU A 258 15.79 15.73 3.12
N LYS A 259 15.85 16.80 2.31
CA LYS A 259 17.01 17.69 2.23
C LYS A 259 17.31 18.38 3.57
N ARG A 260 16.28 18.69 4.36
CA ARG A 260 16.39 19.35 5.66
C ARG A 260 16.56 18.39 6.83
N ASN A 261 16.19 17.13 6.64
CA ASN A 261 16.41 16.07 7.63
C ASN A 261 17.92 15.75 7.76
N SER A 262 18.39 15.52 8.99
CA SER A 262 19.79 15.22 9.31
C SER A 262 20.35 14.02 8.55
N THR A 263 19.52 13.04 8.18
CA THR A 263 19.95 11.82 7.49
C THR A 263 20.44 12.04 6.06
N PHE A 264 19.83 12.98 5.33
CA PHE A 264 20.18 13.26 3.92
C PHE A 264 20.67 14.70 3.70
N ALA A 265 20.76 15.48 4.78
CA ALA A 265 21.42 16.77 4.77
C ALA A 265 22.82 16.64 4.17
N GLY A 266 23.13 17.52 3.21
CA GLY A 266 24.40 17.49 2.46
C GLY A 266 24.48 16.44 1.35
N SER A 267 23.44 15.63 1.11
CA SER A 267 23.34 14.77 -0.08
C SER A 267 22.40 15.31 -1.16
N LEU A 268 21.40 16.11 -0.76
CA LEU A 268 20.48 16.82 -1.65
C LEU A 268 20.86 18.31 -1.68
N HIS A 269 21.20 18.84 -2.85
CA HIS A 269 21.84 20.16 -2.95
C HIS A 269 20.94 21.24 -3.53
N ASN A 270 20.24 20.94 -4.62
CA ASN A 270 19.32 21.89 -5.26
C ASN A 270 18.03 21.19 -5.65
N ILE A 271 16.90 21.88 -5.52
CA ILE A 271 15.57 21.38 -5.88
C ILE A 271 14.82 22.52 -6.58
N GLY A 272 14.43 22.31 -7.83
CA GLY A 272 13.50 23.16 -8.57
C GLY A 272 12.17 22.44 -8.76
N ILE A 273 11.07 23.20 -8.81
CA ILE A 273 9.71 22.65 -8.84
C ILE A 273 9.11 22.73 -10.24
N ASP A 274 9.34 23.84 -10.95
CA ASP A 274 8.83 24.09 -12.30
C ASP A 274 9.78 24.98 -13.12
N PRO A 275 10.58 24.41 -14.04
CA PRO A 275 10.73 22.97 -14.26
C PRO A 275 11.39 22.27 -13.06
N PHE A 276 11.06 20.98 -12.92
CA PHE A 276 11.63 20.11 -11.92
C PHE A 276 13.10 19.87 -12.21
N LEU A 277 13.91 20.04 -11.17
CA LEU A 277 15.28 19.57 -11.12
C LEU A 277 15.63 19.16 -9.69
N ALA A 278 16.52 18.19 -9.54
CA ALA A 278 17.08 17.81 -8.25
C ALA A 278 18.55 17.45 -8.44
N HIS A 279 19.45 18.21 -7.81
CA HIS A 279 20.89 17.92 -7.78
C HIS A 279 21.21 17.11 -6.53
N TYR A 280 21.89 15.98 -6.69
CA TYR A 280 22.24 15.14 -5.55
C TYR A 280 23.58 14.42 -5.74
N TRP A 281 24.33 14.33 -4.64
CA TRP A 281 25.58 13.59 -4.50
C TRP A 281 25.93 13.50 -3.02
N THR A 282 26.54 12.40 -2.61
CA THR A 282 26.94 12.14 -1.22
C THR A 282 28.36 12.63 -0.93
N GLY A 283 28.68 12.82 0.36
CA GLY A 283 30.06 13.10 0.79
C GLY A 283 31.04 12.00 0.39
N HIS A 284 30.61 10.73 0.35
CA HIS A 284 31.44 9.62 -0.11
C HIS A 284 31.81 9.76 -1.59
N GLN A 285 30.86 10.16 -2.46
CA GLN A 285 31.15 10.41 -3.87
C GLN A 285 32.16 11.55 -4.05
N LEU A 286 32.09 12.60 -3.23
CA LEU A 286 33.09 13.67 -3.24
C LEU A 286 34.49 13.16 -2.87
N LEU A 287 34.59 12.31 -1.85
CA LEU A 287 35.87 11.72 -1.42
C LEU A 287 36.47 10.81 -2.50
N ILE A 288 35.65 9.94 -3.10
CA ILE A 288 36.05 9.07 -4.20
C ILE A 288 36.60 9.90 -5.35
N TYR A 289 35.87 10.94 -5.77
CA TYR A 289 36.32 11.79 -6.87
C TYR A 289 37.63 12.51 -6.54
N LYS A 290 37.77 13.07 -5.32
CA LYS A 290 39.01 13.73 -4.88
C LYS A 290 40.22 12.79 -4.94
N ASP A 291 40.04 11.53 -4.55
CA ASP A 291 41.12 10.55 -4.56
C ASP A 291 41.54 10.19 -6.00
N ILE A 292 40.56 9.94 -6.87
CA ILE A 292 40.83 9.61 -8.28
C ILE A 292 41.48 10.80 -9.01
N CYS A 293 41.04 12.03 -8.74
CA CYS A 293 41.58 13.24 -9.35
C CYS A 293 43.00 13.62 -8.91
N LYS A 294 43.62 12.86 -8.00
CA LYS A 294 45.08 12.92 -7.79
C LYS A 294 45.84 12.45 -9.04
N GLN A 295 45.20 11.64 -9.87
CA GLN A 295 45.68 11.19 -11.16
C GLN A 295 44.85 11.82 -12.29
N TYR A 296 45.11 11.40 -13.53
CA TYR A 296 44.31 11.83 -14.67
C TYR A 296 42.88 11.31 -14.56
N ALA A 297 41.92 12.23 -14.56
CA ALA A 297 40.51 11.94 -14.36
C ALA A 297 39.68 12.39 -15.57
N LYS A 298 39.02 11.42 -16.21
CA LYS A 298 38.05 11.65 -17.28
C LYS A 298 36.63 11.50 -16.74
N LEU A 299 35.84 12.56 -16.87
CA LEU A 299 34.43 12.58 -16.51
C LEU A 299 33.57 12.30 -17.75
N SER A 300 32.65 11.35 -17.65
CA SER A 300 31.62 11.10 -18.65
C SER A 300 30.26 11.42 -18.06
N ILE A 301 29.39 12.09 -18.83
CA ILE A 301 28.03 12.42 -18.41
C ILE A 301 27.06 11.64 -19.28
N TYR A 302 26.22 10.86 -18.61
CA TYR A 302 25.17 10.06 -19.22
C TYR A 302 23.81 10.66 -18.87
N ALA A 303 22.89 10.65 -19.84
CA ALA A 303 21.50 10.99 -19.61
C ALA A 303 20.61 9.82 -20.01
N THR A 304 19.62 9.50 -19.18
CA THR A 304 18.63 8.44 -19.44
C THR A 304 17.23 8.92 -19.09
N VAL A 305 16.27 8.61 -19.95
CA VAL A 305 14.85 8.96 -19.78
C VAL A 305 14.03 7.73 -19.38
N GLY A 306 12.83 7.94 -18.84
CA GLY A 306 11.86 6.87 -18.58
C GLY A 306 11.97 6.20 -17.21
N LEU A 307 12.94 6.62 -16.38
CA LEU A 307 13.09 6.14 -15.00
C LEU A 307 12.11 6.79 -14.02
N VAL A 308 11.72 8.03 -14.30
CA VAL A 308 10.87 8.84 -13.42
C VAL A 308 9.53 9.12 -14.09
N LYS A 309 8.43 8.87 -13.37
CA LYS A 309 7.09 9.23 -13.84
C LYS A 309 6.95 10.75 -13.86
N LYS A 310 6.24 11.27 -14.86
CA LYS A 310 5.90 12.69 -14.93
C LYS A 310 5.21 13.15 -13.65
N ILE A 311 5.63 14.30 -13.14
CA ILE A 311 5.07 14.91 -11.94
C ILE A 311 3.80 15.65 -12.35
N ILE A 312 2.71 15.46 -11.61
CA ILE A 312 1.46 16.19 -11.84
C ILE A 312 1.52 17.49 -11.03
N ARG A 313 1.38 18.63 -11.70
CA ARG A 313 1.44 19.97 -11.13
C ARG A 313 0.07 20.61 -11.04
N SER A 314 -0.07 21.47 -10.02
CA SER A 314 -1.18 22.42 -9.82
C SER A 314 -2.57 21.79 -9.72
N SER A 315 -3.58 22.62 -9.44
CA SER A 315 -4.99 22.24 -9.50
C SER A 315 -5.44 21.82 -10.91
N LEU A 316 -4.73 22.24 -11.95
CA LEU A 316 -5.04 21.93 -13.34
C LEU A 316 -4.55 20.55 -13.79
N SER A 317 -3.85 19.80 -12.92
CA SER A 317 -3.34 18.46 -13.21
C SER A 317 -2.42 18.39 -14.44
N LEU A 318 -1.62 19.44 -14.65
CA LEU A 318 -0.69 19.52 -15.78
C LEU A 318 0.53 18.61 -15.53
N PRO A 319 0.85 17.68 -16.43
CA PRO A 319 2.03 16.84 -16.26
C PRO A 319 3.31 17.61 -16.63
N SER A 320 4.38 17.28 -15.92
CA SER A 320 5.74 17.71 -16.24
C SER A 320 6.19 17.21 -17.62
N ALA A 321 7.23 17.83 -18.17
CA ALA A 321 8.00 17.24 -19.26
C ALA A 321 8.67 15.92 -18.81
N HIS A 322 9.35 15.25 -19.75
CA HIS A 322 10.14 14.06 -19.42
C HIS A 322 11.27 14.45 -18.48
N ILE A 323 11.38 13.72 -17.37
CA ILE A 323 12.46 13.91 -16.38
C ILE A 323 13.58 12.93 -16.74
N PHE A 324 14.76 13.47 -17.00
CA PHE A 324 15.97 12.74 -17.30
C PHE A 324 16.77 12.54 -16.02
N LEU A 325 17.38 11.36 -15.89
CA LEU A 325 18.46 11.12 -14.95
C LEU A 325 19.77 11.41 -15.67
N TYR A 326 20.46 12.44 -15.21
CA TYR A 326 21.84 12.73 -15.54
C TYR A 326 22.75 12.12 -14.49
N GLU A 327 23.78 11.41 -14.94
CA GLU A 327 24.77 10.79 -14.09
C GLU A 327 26.17 11.15 -14.58
N ALA A 328 26.94 11.80 -13.72
CA ALA A 328 28.34 12.07 -13.95
C ALA A 328 29.16 10.91 -13.40
N VAL A 329 29.95 10.30 -14.26
CA VAL A 329 30.65 9.05 -14.00
C VAL A 329 32.13 9.24 -14.28
N ILE A 330 32.98 8.71 -13.42
CA ILE A 330 34.42 8.64 -13.66
C ILE A 330 34.79 7.21 -14.08
N SER A 331 35.60 7.11 -15.14
CA SER A 331 36.14 5.82 -15.58
C SER A 331 37.41 5.51 -14.82
N THR A 332 37.45 4.34 -14.20
CA THR A 332 38.62 3.76 -13.54
C THR A 332 38.97 2.43 -14.22
N HIS A 333 40.15 1.88 -13.92
CA HIS A 333 40.53 0.54 -14.38
C HIS A 333 39.66 -0.57 -13.81
N TYR A 334 38.93 -0.33 -12.72
CA TYR A 334 37.98 -1.28 -12.14
C TYR A 334 36.54 -1.09 -12.65
N GLY A 335 36.32 -0.12 -13.54
CA GLY A 335 35.01 0.20 -14.09
C GLY A 335 34.57 1.64 -13.85
N GLN A 336 33.27 1.86 -14.00
CA GLN A 336 32.64 3.17 -13.97
C GLN A 336 32.02 3.46 -12.61
N ILE A 337 32.38 4.60 -12.00
CA ILE A 337 31.89 5.00 -10.69
C ILE A 337 31.11 6.31 -10.81
N PRO A 338 29.84 6.36 -10.37
CA PRO A 338 29.06 7.59 -10.42
C PRO A 338 29.42 8.53 -9.26
N VAL A 339 29.74 9.78 -9.61
CA VAL A 339 30.28 10.77 -8.68
C VAL A 339 29.37 11.98 -8.45
N SER A 340 28.34 12.15 -9.29
CA SER A 340 27.28 13.15 -9.10
C SER A 340 26.07 12.80 -9.94
N GLN A 341 24.88 13.23 -9.53
CA GLN A 341 23.65 13.00 -10.27
C GLN A 341 22.73 14.24 -10.29
N MET A 342 21.89 14.31 -11.33
CA MET A 342 20.82 15.28 -11.44
C MET A 342 19.58 14.62 -12.06
N LEU A 343 18.41 14.84 -11.46
CA LEU A 343 17.13 14.68 -12.17
C LEU A 343 16.75 16.03 -12.77
N SER A 344 16.32 16.08 -14.03
CA SER A 344 15.93 17.35 -14.66
C SER A 344 14.94 17.17 -15.80
N GLU A 345 13.94 18.06 -15.88
CA GLU A 345 13.15 18.26 -17.11
C GLU A 345 13.90 19.09 -18.16
N LYS A 346 14.79 19.95 -17.69
CA LYS A 346 15.61 20.81 -18.54
C LYS A 346 16.83 20.05 -19.05
N GLN A 347 17.05 20.16 -20.34
CA GLN A 347 18.18 19.53 -21.04
C GLN A 347 19.14 20.57 -21.64
N ASP A 348 18.97 21.85 -21.29
CA ASP A 348 19.81 22.93 -21.78
C ASP A 348 21.20 22.94 -21.11
N THR A 349 22.18 23.43 -21.86
CA THR A 349 23.58 23.52 -21.43
C THR A 349 23.75 24.31 -20.13
N LEU A 350 22.94 25.35 -19.91
CA LEU A 350 23.04 26.18 -18.71
C LEU A 350 22.64 25.40 -17.45
N THR A 351 21.59 24.59 -17.53
CA THR A 351 21.15 23.73 -16.42
C THR A 351 22.21 22.70 -16.07
N ILE A 352 22.76 22.01 -17.07
CA ILE A 352 23.83 21.03 -16.89
C ILE A 352 25.09 21.70 -16.31
N PHE A 353 25.47 22.85 -16.85
CA PHE A 353 26.61 23.63 -16.36
C PHE A 353 26.43 24.06 -14.91
N ASN A 354 25.24 24.55 -14.52
CA ASN A 354 24.93 24.92 -13.15
C ASN A 354 25.03 23.72 -12.20
N TRP A 355 24.56 22.54 -12.60
CA TRP A 355 24.71 21.31 -11.81
C TRP A 355 26.18 20.98 -11.56
N LEU A 356 27.00 20.89 -12.61
CA LEU A 356 28.42 20.56 -12.50
C LEU A 356 29.21 21.63 -11.73
N THR A 357 28.89 22.90 -11.93
CA THR A 357 29.53 24.01 -11.22
C THR A 357 29.26 23.94 -9.73
N ASN A 358 28.03 23.65 -9.32
CA ASN A 358 27.69 23.49 -7.90
C ASN A 358 28.40 22.29 -7.28
N TRP A 359 28.58 21.21 -8.04
CA TRP A 359 29.35 20.06 -7.59
C TRP A 359 30.84 20.38 -7.44
N ILE A 360 31.47 21.09 -8.39
CA ILE A 360 32.88 21.53 -8.30
C ILE A 360 33.10 22.49 -7.12
N LYS A 361 32.13 23.38 -6.84
CA LYS A 361 32.15 24.29 -5.69
C LYS A 361 32.26 23.59 -4.33
N CYS A 362 32.05 22.27 -4.25
CA CYS A 362 32.35 21.47 -3.07
C CYS A 362 33.87 21.23 -2.84
N GLY A 363 34.74 22.05 -3.43
CA GLY A 363 36.19 21.96 -3.29
C GLY A 363 36.79 20.82 -4.10
N LEU A 364 36.25 20.55 -5.28
CA LEU A 364 36.77 19.54 -6.20
C LEU A 364 37.68 20.19 -7.24
N LYS A 365 38.69 19.45 -7.70
CA LYS A 365 39.48 19.84 -8.87
C LYS A 365 38.65 19.60 -10.12
N SER A 366 38.77 20.46 -11.13
CA SER A 366 38.16 20.19 -12.44
C SER A 366 38.71 18.89 -13.05
N PRO A 367 37.87 18.10 -13.75
CA PRO A 367 38.35 16.92 -14.47
C PRO A 367 39.35 17.34 -15.56
N ASN A 368 40.23 16.43 -15.94
CA ASN A 368 41.15 16.67 -17.06
C ASN A 368 40.37 16.74 -18.38
N ASP A 369 39.45 15.80 -18.57
CA ASP A 369 38.59 15.69 -19.75
C ASP A 369 37.14 15.49 -19.34
N ALA A 370 36.21 16.03 -20.13
CA ALA A 370 34.78 15.80 -19.98
C ALA A 370 34.15 15.36 -21.31
N ALA A 371 33.36 14.28 -21.29
CA ALA A 371 32.63 13.77 -22.45
C ALA A 371 31.13 13.64 -22.16
N PHE A 372 30.28 13.91 -23.15
CA PHE A 372 28.83 13.80 -23.04
C PHE A 372 28.29 12.69 -23.95
N GLN A 373 27.44 11.82 -23.41
CA GLN A 373 26.81 10.73 -24.17
C GLN A 373 25.31 10.69 -23.89
N TRP A 374 24.51 10.67 -24.97
CA TRP A 374 23.05 10.62 -24.91
C TRP A 374 22.56 9.24 -25.34
N HIS A 375 21.73 8.60 -24.50
CA HIS A 375 20.98 7.40 -24.87
C HIS A 375 19.49 7.73 -24.85
N PHE A 376 18.86 7.61 -26.02
CA PHE A 376 17.43 7.88 -26.23
C PHE A 376 16.57 6.68 -25.84
#